data_AF-A0A0D2GJ91-F1
#
_entry.id   AF-A0A0D2GJ91-F1
#
_cell.length_a   1.000
_cell.length_b   1.000
_cell.length_c   1.000
_cell.angle_alpha   90.00
_cell.angle_beta   90.00
_cell.angle_gamma   90.00
#
_symmetry.space_group_name_H-M   'P 1'
#
loop_
_entity.id
_entity.type
_entity.pdbx_description
1 polymer ?
#
loop_
_entity_poly.entity_id
_entity_poly.type
_entity_poly.pdbx_seq_one_letter_code
_entity_poly.pdbx_strand_id
1 'polypeptide(L)'
;MNTQQQLQHDLAITPKTANLLIQLGYTSYRDLRNLSPNQIVAQLKTLPDIMPAQAEQYRRGLRRMVWLATQDNPRAQAQLYPNWTQKALKGRGLWRDDIDYDGLSGDEVNQLHHEIKDREFSIG
;
A
#
# COMPACT_ATOMS: atom_id res chain seq x y z
N MET A 1 -19.33 -7.06 11.12
CA MET A 1 -18.46 -5.99 10.58
C MET A 1 -18.82 -5.82 9.11
N ASN A 2 -19.14 -4.62 8.65
CA ASN A 2 -19.40 -4.40 7.22
C ASN A 2 -18.07 -4.28 6.44
N THR A 3 -18.12 -4.33 5.10
CA THR A 3 -16.94 -4.27 4.23
C THR A 3 -16.06 -3.05 4.52
N GLN A 4 -16.68 -1.88 4.74
CA GLN A 4 -15.94 -0.64 5.02
C GLN A 4 -15.19 -0.74 6.35
N GLN A 5 -15.81 -1.27 7.38
CA GLN A 5 -15.18 -1.49 8.69
C GLN A 5 -14.04 -2.50 8.57
N GLN A 6 -14.23 -3.59 7.81
CA GLN A 6 -13.21 -4.61 7.59
C GLN A 6 -11.95 -4.03 6.94
N LEU A 7 -12.10 -3.29 5.84
CA LEU A 7 -10.98 -2.64 5.16
C LEU A 7 -10.27 -1.61 6.04
N GLN A 8 -11.03 -0.80 6.79
CA GLN A 8 -10.46 0.16 7.75
C GLN A 8 -9.58 -0.54 8.78
N HIS A 9 -10.08 -1.64 9.32
CA HIS A 9 -9.40 -2.41 10.35
C HIS A 9 -8.15 -3.10 9.81
N ASP A 10 -8.24 -3.78 8.67
CA ASP A 10 -7.14 -4.58 8.12
C ASP A 10 -6.00 -3.71 7.63
N LEU A 11 -6.30 -2.65 6.89
CA LEU A 11 -5.30 -1.75 6.30
C LEU A 11 -4.91 -0.59 7.23
N ALA A 12 -5.57 -0.45 8.39
CA ALA A 12 -5.43 0.70 9.28
C ALA A 12 -5.56 2.05 8.53
N ILE A 13 -6.68 2.21 7.82
CA ILE A 13 -6.98 3.37 6.97
C ILE A 13 -8.22 4.12 7.45
N THR A 14 -8.39 5.35 6.96
CA THR A 14 -9.57 6.16 7.30
C THR A 14 -10.85 5.61 6.67
N PRO A 15 -12.04 5.90 7.24
CA PRO A 15 -13.33 5.56 6.63
C PRO A 15 -13.47 6.09 5.19
N LYS A 16 -12.93 7.29 4.92
CA LYS A 16 -12.94 7.90 3.59
C LYS A 16 -12.14 7.06 2.59
N THR A 17 -10.93 6.63 2.96
CA THR A 17 -10.09 5.79 2.10
C THR A 17 -10.75 4.43 1.85
N ALA A 18 -11.33 3.80 2.88
CA ALA A 18 -12.02 2.52 2.71
C ALA A 18 -13.25 2.64 1.79
N ASN A 19 -14.01 3.74 1.88
CA ASN A 19 -15.14 3.98 0.98
C ASN A 19 -14.69 4.13 -0.47
N LEU A 20 -13.58 4.83 -0.73
CA LEU A 20 -13.03 4.96 -2.08
C LEU A 20 -12.63 3.61 -2.66
N LEU A 21 -11.98 2.74 -1.86
CA LEU A 21 -11.64 1.39 -2.30
C LEU A 21 -12.88 0.58 -2.67
N ILE A 22 -13.95 0.68 -1.88
CA ILE A 22 -15.24 0.03 -2.18
C ILE A 22 -15.87 0.59 -3.45
N GLN A 23 -15.81 1.90 -3.69
CA GLN A 23 -16.29 2.52 -4.93
C GLN A 23 -15.52 2.04 -6.17
N LEU A 24 -14.24 1.68 -6.00
CA LEU A 24 -13.44 1.04 -7.05
C LEU A 24 -13.69 -0.48 -7.19
N GLY A 25 -14.57 -1.05 -6.36
CA GLY A 25 -14.91 -2.48 -6.39
C GLY A 25 -14.05 -3.37 -5.50
N TYR A 26 -13.11 -2.81 -4.73
CA TYR A 26 -12.29 -3.58 -3.79
C TYR A 26 -13.05 -3.82 -2.50
N THR A 27 -13.39 -5.08 -2.26
CA THR A 27 -14.16 -5.50 -1.07
C THR A 27 -13.32 -6.32 -0.10
N SER A 28 -12.16 -6.80 -0.55
CA SER A 28 -11.14 -7.43 0.28
C SER A 28 -9.84 -6.64 0.20
N TYR A 29 -9.12 -6.54 1.30
CA TYR A 29 -7.81 -5.88 1.30
C TYR A 29 -6.82 -6.63 0.39
N ARG A 30 -7.01 -7.95 0.22
CA ARG A 30 -6.19 -8.80 -0.64
C ARG A 30 -6.35 -8.50 -2.13
N ASP A 31 -7.42 -7.81 -2.54
CA ASP A 31 -7.64 -7.43 -3.95
C ASP A 31 -6.55 -6.47 -4.45
N LEU A 32 -5.86 -5.78 -3.53
CA LEU A 32 -4.84 -4.79 -3.84
C LEU A 32 -3.44 -5.38 -4.08
N ARG A 33 -3.21 -6.67 -3.78
CA ARG A 33 -1.85 -7.27 -3.76
C ARG A 33 -1.13 -7.22 -5.12
N ASN A 34 -1.90 -7.33 -6.20
CA ASN A 34 -1.39 -7.38 -7.58
C ASN A 34 -1.45 -6.01 -8.27
N LEU A 35 -1.82 -4.96 -7.54
CA LEU A 35 -1.98 -3.61 -8.09
C LEU A 35 -0.83 -2.72 -7.67
N SER A 36 -0.47 -1.79 -8.55
CA SER A 36 0.45 -0.70 -8.21
C SER A 36 -0.28 0.56 -7.75
N PRO A 37 0.37 1.42 -6.95
CA PRO A 37 -0.16 2.73 -6.60
C PRO A 37 -0.56 3.55 -7.84
N ASN A 38 0.22 3.49 -8.92
CA ASN A 38 -0.10 4.13 -10.20
C ASN A 38 -1.44 3.65 -10.78
N GLN A 39 -1.69 2.34 -10.77
CA GLN A 39 -2.96 1.77 -11.27
C GLN A 39 -4.16 2.22 -10.43
N ILE A 40 -4.03 2.22 -9.10
CA ILE A 40 -5.14 2.63 -8.22
C ILE A 40 -5.40 4.14 -8.35
N VAL A 41 -4.34 4.97 -8.44
CA VAL A 41 -4.51 6.41 -8.70
C VAL A 41 -5.19 6.66 -10.04
N ALA A 42 -4.85 5.90 -11.09
CA ALA A 42 -5.51 6.02 -12.38
C ALA A 42 -7.01 5.71 -12.29
N GLN A 43 -7.40 4.71 -11.49
CA GLN A 43 -8.81 4.39 -11.23
C GLN A 43 -9.50 5.44 -10.36
N LEU A 44 -8.83 6.00 -9.35
CA LEU A 44 -9.39 7.09 -8.55
C LEU A 44 -9.73 8.31 -9.41
N LYS A 45 -8.94 8.58 -10.46
CA LYS A 45 -9.19 9.67 -11.41
C LYS A 45 -10.42 9.45 -12.29
N THR A 46 -10.97 8.24 -12.37
CA THR A 46 -12.20 7.97 -13.13
C THR A 46 -13.47 8.15 -12.29
N LEU A 47 -13.33 8.31 -10.96
CA LEU A 47 -14.46 8.58 -10.09
C LEU A 47 -14.96 10.02 -10.27
N PRO A 48 -16.29 10.24 -10.39
CA PRO A 48 -16.86 11.57 -10.68
C PRO A 48 -16.58 12.60 -9.58
N ASP A 49 -16.41 12.17 -8.33
CA ASP A 49 -16.24 13.04 -7.16
C ASP A 49 -14.77 13.25 -6.76
N ILE A 50 -13.80 12.82 -7.58
CA ILE A 50 -12.36 12.92 -7.27
C ILE A 50 -11.64 13.72 -8.35
N MET A 51 -11.16 14.90 -7.98
CA MET A 51 -10.27 15.68 -8.85
C MET A 51 -8.94 14.95 -9.06
N PRO A 52 -8.31 15.07 -10.25
CA PRO A 52 -7.02 14.43 -10.51
C PRO A 52 -5.94 14.76 -9.48
N ALA A 53 -5.86 16.02 -9.03
CA ALA A 53 -4.91 16.44 -7.99
C ALA A 53 -5.19 15.78 -6.63
N GLN A 54 -6.46 15.50 -6.31
CA GLN A 54 -6.83 14.79 -5.08
C GLN A 54 -6.45 13.30 -5.17
N ALA A 55 -6.64 12.66 -6.33
CA ALA A 55 -6.22 11.27 -6.54
C ALA A 55 -4.71 11.09 -6.28
N GLU A 56 -3.89 12.04 -6.74
CA GLU A 56 -2.43 12.03 -6.52
C GLU A 56 -2.04 12.03 -5.03
N GLN A 57 -2.83 12.64 -4.15
CA GLN A 57 -2.54 12.70 -2.71
C GLN A 57 -2.62 11.32 -2.03
N TYR A 58 -3.35 10.36 -2.62
CA TYR A 58 -3.47 9.00 -2.09
C TYR A 58 -2.26 8.12 -2.39
N ARG A 59 -1.44 8.47 -3.39
CA ARG A 59 -0.32 7.68 -3.91
C ARG A 59 0.61 7.14 -2.81
N ARG A 60 1.04 8.01 -1.89
CA ARG A 60 1.89 7.62 -0.76
C ARG A 60 1.21 6.60 0.16
N GLY A 61 -0.09 6.78 0.44
CA GLY A 61 -0.87 5.83 1.22
C GLY A 61 -1.06 4.50 0.49
N LEU A 62 -1.18 4.54 -0.83
CA LEU A 62 -1.34 3.37 -1.69
C LEU A 62 -0.09 2.48 -1.70
N ARG A 63 1.12 3.04 -1.68
CA ARG A 63 2.37 2.24 -1.51
C ARG A 63 2.29 1.32 -0.30
N ARG A 64 1.84 1.87 0.84
CA ARG A 64 1.63 1.10 2.06
C ARG A 64 0.51 0.07 1.90
N MET A 65 -0.61 0.45 1.32
CA MET A 65 -1.78 -0.43 1.20
C MET A 65 -1.51 -1.65 0.32
N VAL A 66 -0.84 -1.48 -0.83
CA VAL A 66 -0.54 -2.60 -1.72
C VAL A 66 0.42 -3.59 -1.05
N TRP A 67 1.40 -3.10 -0.28
CA TRP A 67 2.25 -3.99 0.51
C TRP A 67 1.49 -4.66 1.66
N LEU A 68 0.63 -3.95 2.39
CA LEU A 68 -0.19 -4.57 3.44
C LEU A 68 -1.11 -5.66 2.87
N ALA A 69 -1.54 -5.54 1.62
CA ALA A 69 -2.36 -6.56 0.94
C ALA A 69 -1.69 -7.92 0.75
N THR A 70 -0.36 -7.98 0.85
CA THR A 70 0.40 -9.24 0.79
C THR A 70 0.58 -9.89 2.16
N GLN A 71 0.32 -9.15 3.25
CA GLN A 71 0.60 -9.60 4.61
C GLN A 71 -0.53 -10.48 5.15
N ASP A 72 -0.18 -11.51 5.91
CA ASP A 72 -1.16 -12.34 6.61
C ASP A 72 -1.81 -11.63 7.79
N ASN A 73 -1.07 -10.72 8.44
CA ASN A 73 -1.59 -9.85 9.49
C ASN A 73 -1.32 -8.38 9.14
N PRO A 74 -2.10 -7.79 8.21
CA PRO A 74 -1.85 -6.43 7.73
C PRO A 74 -1.94 -5.42 8.87
N ARG A 75 -2.80 -5.64 9.87
CA ARG A 75 -2.93 -4.75 11.04
C ARG A 75 -1.65 -4.70 11.90
N ALA A 76 -1.03 -5.84 12.17
CA ALA A 76 0.23 -5.87 12.91
C ALA A 76 1.36 -5.21 12.10
N GLN A 77 1.43 -5.49 10.81
CA GLN A 77 2.43 -4.90 9.92
C GLN A 77 2.24 -3.38 9.77
N ALA A 78 0.99 -2.91 9.76
CA ALA A 78 0.63 -1.50 9.77
C ALA A 78 1.20 -0.73 10.97
N GLN A 79 1.33 -1.38 12.13
CA GLN A 79 1.92 -0.81 13.35
C GLN A 79 3.45 -0.84 13.31
N LEU A 80 4.05 -1.89 12.75
CA LEU A 80 5.50 -2.00 12.58
C LEU A 80 6.05 -1.04 11.53
N TYR A 81 5.27 -0.75 10.49
CA TYR A 81 5.61 0.12 9.36
C TYR A 81 4.58 1.25 9.17
N PRO A 82 4.48 2.20 10.12
CA PRO A 82 3.47 3.25 10.07
C PRO A 82 3.77 4.32 9.01
N ASN A 83 5.04 4.52 8.67
CA ASN A 83 5.48 5.60 7.80
C ASN A 83 6.14 5.08 6.51
N TRP A 84 5.50 5.35 5.37
CA TRP A 84 5.92 4.96 4.03
C TRP A 84 6.43 6.15 3.19
N THR A 85 7.01 7.15 3.86
CA THR A 85 7.80 8.19 3.18
C THR A 85 9.11 7.60 2.66
N GLN A 86 9.65 8.16 1.57
CA GLN A 86 10.99 7.80 1.05
C GLN A 86 12.05 7.82 2.16
N LYS A 87 12.07 8.87 3.00
CA LYS A 87 13.01 8.97 4.13
C LYS A 87 12.88 7.81 5.11
N ALA A 88 11.65 7.43 5.49
CA ALA A 88 11.41 6.35 6.43
C ALA A 88 11.76 4.97 5.84
N LEU A 89 11.44 4.75 4.56
CA LEU A 89 11.78 3.52 3.85
C LEU A 89 13.30 3.40 3.63
N LYS A 90 13.99 4.50 3.29
CA LYS A 90 15.47 4.56 3.23
C LYS A 90 16.09 4.20 4.57
N GLY A 91 15.58 4.73 5.68
CA GLY A 91 16.05 4.42 7.02
C GLY A 91 15.89 2.96 7.45
N ARG A 92 15.13 2.16 6.69
CA ARG A 92 14.95 0.71 6.89
C ARG A 92 15.64 -0.13 5.81
N GLY A 93 16.46 0.49 4.95
CA GLY A 93 17.06 -0.18 3.79
C GLY A 93 16.07 -0.55 2.68
N LEU A 94 14.77 -0.29 2.86
CA LEU A 94 13.70 -0.70 1.95
C LEU A 94 13.67 0.10 0.66
N TRP A 95 14.04 1.39 0.70
CA TRP A 95 13.96 2.26 -0.47
C TRP A 95 15.24 2.24 -1.28
N ARG A 96 15.11 1.98 -2.58
CA ARG A 96 16.17 2.12 -3.57
C ARG A 96 15.85 3.25 -4.55
N ASP A 97 16.84 4.08 -4.87
CA ASP A 97 16.64 5.24 -5.74
C ASP A 97 16.51 4.89 -7.23
N ASP A 98 16.85 3.66 -7.63
CA ASP A 98 16.68 3.11 -8.98
C ASP A 98 15.31 2.42 -9.20
N ILE A 99 14.42 2.41 -8.20
CA ILE A 99 13.13 1.74 -8.24
C ILE A 99 11.97 2.73 -8.11
N ASP A 100 11.00 2.62 -9.01
CA ASP A 100 9.71 3.30 -8.88
C ASP A 100 8.71 2.49 -8.06
N TYR A 101 8.65 2.74 -6.75
CA TYR A 101 7.69 2.10 -5.83
C TYR A 101 6.22 2.45 -6.15
N ASP A 102 5.94 3.48 -6.95
CA ASP A 102 4.58 3.75 -7.42
C ASP A 102 4.16 2.85 -8.58
N GLY A 103 5.13 2.30 -9.31
CA GLY A 103 4.93 1.35 -10.40
C GLY A 103 4.84 -0.11 -9.95
N LEU A 104 5.38 -0.44 -8.77
CA LEU A 104 5.39 -1.80 -8.24
C LEU A 104 4.05 -2.23 -7.65
N SER A 105 3.70 -3.48 -7.89
CA SER A 105 2.64 -4.20 -7.19
C SER A 105 3.01 -4.48 -5.72
N GLY A 106 2.01 -4.82 -4.91
CA GLY A 106 2.22 -5.27 -3.54
C GLY A 106 3.17 -6.47 -3.44
N ASP A 107 3.02 -7.46 -4.32
CA ASP A 107 3.86 -8.65 -4.36
C ASP A 107 5.32 -8.33 -4.72
N GLU A 108 5.56 -7.42 -5.66
CA GLU A 108 6.92 -6.96 -5.99
C GLU A 108 7.56 -6.18 -4.82
N VAL A 109 6.81 -5.30 -4.15
CA VAL A 109 7.30 -4.61 -2.96
C VAL A 109 7.59 -5.59 -1.83
N ASN A 110 6.76 -6.63 -1.66
CA ASN A 110 6.99 -7.66 -0.65
C ASN A 110 8.23 -8.51 -0.97
N GLN A 111 8.46 -8.83 -2.24
CA GLN A 111 9.67 -9.53 -2.68
C GLN A 111 10.93 -8.71 -2.34
N LEU A 112 10.94 -7.41 -2.63
CA LEU A 112 12.04 -6.52 -2.23
C LEU A 112 12.25 -6.49 -0.71
N HIS A 113 11.16 -6.53 0.06
CA HIS A 113 11.23 -6.58 1.54
C HIS A 113 11.91 -7.86 2.04
N HIS A 114 11.59 -9.01 1.44
CA HIS A 114 12.22 -10.29 1.76
C HIS A 114 13.71 -10.30 1.40
N GLU A 115 14.08 -9.81 0.21
CA GLU A 115 15.48 -9.75 -0.22
C GLU A 115 16.36 -8.92 0.73
N ILE A 116 15.81 -7.87 1.34
CA ILE A 116 16.52 -7.02 2.29
C ILE A 116 16.69 -7.74 3.63
N LYS A 117 15.64 -8.39 4.12
CA LYS A 117 15.72 -9.20 5.35
C LYS A 117 16.71 -10.34 5.21
N ASP A 118 16.70 -11.06 4.10
CA ASP A 118 17.59 -12.19 3.86
C ASP A 118 19.07 -11.75 3.80
N ARG A 119 19.33 -10.53 3.32
CA ARG A 119 20.67 -9.91 3.39
C ARG A 119 21.06 -9.56 4.82
N GLU A 120 20.14 -9.08 5.65
CA GLU A 120 20.43 -8.83 7.08
C GLU A 120 20.76 -10.14 7.82
N PHE A 121 20.13 -11.26 7.47
CA PHE A 121 20.42 -12.58 8.06
C PHE A 121 21.67 -13.27 7.49
N SER A 122 22.10 -12.92 6.28
CA SER A 122 23.27 -13.54 5.63
C SER A 122 24.61 -12.88 6.02
N ILE A 123 24.59 -11.80 6.81
CA ILE A 123 25.79 -11.06 7.28
C ILE A 123 26.01 -11.25 8.79
N GLY A 124 25.19 -12.08 9.46
CA GLY A 124 25.36 -12.51 10.86
C GLY A 124 25.84 -13.95 10.96
#